data_AF-A0A9Q0B657-F1
#
_entry.id   AF-A0A9Q0B657-F1
#
_cell.length_a   1.000
_cell.length_b   1.000
_cell.length_c   1.000
_cell.angle_alpha   90.00
_cell.angle_beta   90.00
_cell.angle_gamma   90.00
#
_symmetry.space_group_name_H-M   'P 1'
#
loop_
_entity.id
_entity.type
_entity.pdbx_description
1 polymer ?
#
loop_
_entity_poly.entity_id
_entity_poly.type
_entity_poly.pdbx_seq_one_letter_code
_entity_poly.pdbx_strand_id
1 'polypeptide(L)'
;MSTSTAEKADPDHPQPPFQLIKRVEKNIWITRRNAQHAGYADGEEFIARKVDDFDEYYDAGKYSMSFTTKKQRQVKGLMDLLYTHNMGRNVSHILNHENIISLAGYLRQQPLDPRAEKQATEDYLVWDICDAGTLEILFADHRHAEHEPGCFLPESLCWHVLTSVVRTLVWLHDGYRQEVDWVTGEKSWAATDTEWMPILHRGIDAQSIFFQHSRGKETYGVCKLGKFGRAFVSGVPARREGALEREEPLPHSVGFPVAPKTGHMRLTEMIEQWKEYKDTGRKSKRLYTLSDEHWALGAVLFRMMTGRPLPSLDGCQTCQCIHVRRCAKMLCIYDDETHKGSRGCLHENFPGCQCVVPSGSAPNARAGPGPACGGAAADVHLDEVLHRSGYSRYLKVAVRTLLEYDLETPAVQTRGLAEEMERLYKEWRCETEEGREYVDVLDDLGYRFMVLNKMSGEVKD
;
A
#
# COMPACT_ATOMS: atom_id res chain seq x y z
N MET A 1 26.51 0.59 51.96
CA MET A 1 26.43 1.27 50.66
C MET A 1 26.76 0.23 49.60
N SER A 2 25.74 -0.48 49.10
CA SER A 2 25.92 -1.57 48.14
C SER A 2 25.93 -1.02 46.73
N THR A 3 27.08 -1.16 46.09
CA THR A 3 27.29 -0.97 44.66
C THR A 3 26.53 -2.03 43.88
N SER A 4 25.60 -1.58 43.03
CA SER A 4 24.90 -2.38 42.03
C SER A 4 25.90 -2.99 41.05
N THR A 5 26.12 -4.30 41.16
CA THR A 5 26.85 -5.09 40.17
C THR A 5 26.00 -5.21 38.91
N ALA A 6 26.48 -4.64 37.80
CA ALA A 6 25.95 -4.95 36.47
C ALA A 6 26.15 -6.45 36.21
N GLU A 7 25.05 -7.20 36.05
CA GLU A 7 25.08 -8.59 35.63
C GLU A 7 25.79 -8.71 34.28
N LYS A 8 26.85 -9.54 34.23
CA LYS A 8 27.48 -9.91 32.96
C LYS A 8 26.49 -10.76 32.17
N ALA A 9 26.33 -10.45 30.88
CA ALA A 9 25.55 -11.25 29.95
C ALA A 9 26.06 -12.70 29.92
N ASP A 10 25.16 -13.65 30.12
CA ASP A 10 25.41 -15.08 29.99
C ASP A 10 25.69 -15.42 28.51
N PRO A 11 26.91 -15.87 28.16
CA PRO A 11 27.27 -16.18 26.78
C PRO A 11 26.51 -17.39 26.20
N ASP A 12 25.97 -18.27 27.06
CA ASP A 12 25.21 -19.43 26.62
C ASP A 12 23.72 -19.11 26.44
N HIS A 13 23.24 -18.00 27.02
CA HIS A 13 21.85 -17.55 26.98
C HIS A 13 21.80 -16.06 26.58
N PRO A 14 22.01 -15.73 25.30
CA PRO A 14 21.98 -14.35 24.84
C PRO A 14 20.65 -13.71 25.25
N GLN A 15 20.70 -12.49 25.80
CA GLN A 15 19.47 -11.79 26.14
C GLN A 15 18.59 -11.67 24.90
N PRO A 16 17.28 -11.91 25.03
CA PRO A 16 16.38 -11.78 23.91
C PRO A 16 16.49 -10.35 23.36
N PRO A 17 16.48 -10.15 22.03
CA PRO A 17 16.67 -8.83 21.42
C PRO A 17 15.53 -7.85 21.74
N PHE A 18 14.43 -8.34 22.31
CA PHE A 18 13.25 -7.56 22.69
C PHE A 18 12.77 -7.93 24.09
N GLN A 19 12.12 -6.99 24.76
CA GLN A 19 11.49 -7.17 26.07
C GLN A 19 10.04 -6.65 26.04
N LEU A 20 9.07 -7.48 26.43
CA LEU A 20 7.69 -7.03 26.61
C LEU A 20 7.60 -6.02 27.76
N ILE A 21 7.00 -4.86 27.49
CA ILE A 21 6.90 -3.75 28.44
C ILE A 21 5.48 -3.62 28.98
N LYS A 22 4.48 -3.56 28.09
CA LYS A 22 3.09 -3.26 28.49
C LYS A 22 2.10 -4.01 27.62
N ARG A 23 1.14 -4.68 28.26
CA ARG A 23 0.01 -5.29 27.55
C ARG A 23 -0.96 -4.22 27.09
N VAL A 24 -1.28 -4.21 25.80
CA VAL A 24 -2.28 -3.32 25.19
C VAL A 24 -3.62 -4.05 25.13
N GLU A 25 -3.63 -5.27 24.59
CA GLU A 25 -4.80 -6.14 24.47
C GLU A 25 -4.41 -7.61 24.72
N LYS A 26 -5.39 -8.54 24.66
CA LYS A 26 -5.21 -9.96 25.03
C LYS A 26 -3.93 -10.59 24.46
N ASN A 27 -3.59 -10.26 23.22
CA ASN A 27 -2.45 -10.82 22.49
C ASN A 27 -1.50 -9.76 21.92
N ILE A 28 -1.63 -8.50 22.34
CA ILE A 28 -0.86 -7.37 21.79
C ILE A 28 -0.14 -6.66 22.93
N TRP A 29 1.15 -6.44 22.75
CA TRP A 29 2.05 -5.84 23.72
C TRP A 29 2.89 -4.74 23.08
N ILE A 30 3.18 -3.69 23.83
CA ILE A 30 4.31 -2.83 23.56
C ILE A 30 5.56 -3.58 24.00
N THR A 31 6.54 -3.66 23.11
CA THR A 31 7.85 -4.26 23.36
C THR A 31 8.94 -3.26 23.05
N ARG A 32 10.09 -3.40 23.69
CA ARG A 32 11.25 -2.54 23.49
C ARG A 32 12.43 -3.36 23.01
N ARG A 33 13.18 -2.85 22.05
CA ARG A 33 14.44 -3.48 21.64
C ARG A 33 15.50 -3.27 22.71
N ASN A 34 16.23 -4.32 23.06
CA ASN A 34 17.32 -4.25 24.04
C ASN A 34 18.57 -3.67 23.37
N ALA A 35 19.26 -2.75 24.05
CA ALA A 35 20.50 -2.16 23.57
C ALA A 35 21.57 -3.24 23.35
N GLN A 36 22.02 -3.38 22.10
CA GLN A 36 23.03 -4.37 21.72
C GLN A 36 24.45 -3.99 22.19
N HIS A 37 24.70 -2.70 22.48
CA HIS A 37 26.00 -2.18 22.91
C HIS A 37 25.84 -1.14 24.04
N ALA A 38 26.74 -1.20 25.03
CA ALA A 38 26.81 -0.21 26.10
C ALA A 38 27.16 1.18 25.52
N GLY A 39 26.23 2.14 25.63
CA GLY A 39 26.37 3.49 25.09
C GLY A 39 25.49 3.81 23.89
N TYR A 40 24.81 2.82 23.30
CA TYR A 40 23.75 3.05 22.33
C TYR A 40 22.39 3.04 23.03
N ALA A 41 21.62 4.10 22.84
CA ALA A 41 20.21 4.09 23.22
C ALA A 41 19.47 3.22 22.21
N ASP A 42 19.27 1.94 22.52
CA ASP A 42 18.20 1.20 21.88
C ASP A 42 17.08 1.01 22.90
N GLY A 43 16.06 1.83 22.73
CA GLY A 43 14.84 1.90 23.53
C GLY A 43 13.62 2.12 22.65
N GLU A 44 13.78 1.85 21.35
CA GLU A 44 12.70 1.97 20.38
C GLU A 44 11.57 0.98 20.72
N GLU A 45 10.35 1.49 20.62
CA GLU A 45 9.14 0.75 20.93
C GLU A 45 8.57 0.12 19.66
N PHE A 46 8.06 -1.09 19.82
CA PHE A 46 7.48 -1.93 18.78
C PHE A 46 6.19 -2.56 19.29
N ILE A 47 5.41 -3.15 18.39
CA ILE A 47 4.24 -3.95 18.74
C ILE A 47 4.60 -5.44 18.65
N ALA A 48 4.52 -6.14 19.77
CA ALA A 48 4.59 -7.59 19.79
C ALA A 48 3.17 -8.19 19.78
N ARG A 49 2.88 -9.02 18.78
CA ARG A 49 1.65 -9.80 18.71
C ARG A 49 1.95 -11.27 18.99
N LYS A 50 1.26 -11.86 19.97
CA LYS A 50 1.33 -13.29 20.25
C LYS A 50 0.83 -14.06 19.03
N VAL A 51 1.54 -15.11 18.64
CA VAL A 51 1.09 -16.04 17.61
C VAL A 51 0.21 -17.09 18.28
N ASP A 52 -1.07 -16.76 18.43
CA ASP A 52 -2.10 -17.62 19.01
C ASP A 52 -2.85 -18.46 17.97
N ASP A 53 -2.55 -18.26 16.68
CA ASP A 53 -3.08 -19.08 15.58
C ASP A 53 -2.81 -20.58 15.78
N PHE A 54 -1.79 -20.91 16.57
CA PHE A 54 -1.37 -22.26 16.90
C PHE A 54 -2.04 -22.84 18.14
N ASP A 55 -2.69 -22.03 18.98
CA ASP A 55 -3.27 -22.47 20.24
C ASP A 55 -4.38 -23.52 19.96
N GLU A 56 -5.25 -23.27 18.98
CA GLU A 56 -6.28 -24.24 18.55
C GLU A 56 -5.68 -25.56 17.99
N TYR A 57 -4.50 -25.49 17.38
CA TYR A 57 -3.78 -26.67 16.88
C TYR A 57 -3.18 -27.49 18.04
N TYR A 58 -2.59 -26.82 19.02
CA TYR A 58 -2.03 -27.46 20.20
C TYR A 58 -3.13 -28.01 21.13
N ASP A 59 -4.24 -27.28 21.27
CA ASP A 59 -5.44 -27.67 22.03
C ASP A 59 -6.13 -28.90 21.41
N ALA A 60 -6.10 -29.03 20.08
CA ALA A 60 -6.59 -30.21 19.37
C ALA A 60 -5.71 -31.47 19.59
N GLY A 61 -4.59 -31.32 20.29
CA GLY A 61 -3.74 -32.39 20.78
C GLY A 61 -2.68 -32.85 19.77
N LYS A 62 -1.45 -33.03 20.28
CA LYS A 62 -0.27 -33.67 19.64
C LYS A 62 -0.53 -35.06 18.97
N TYR A 63 -1.76 -35.58 19.04
CA TYR A 63 -2.14 -36.94 18.62
C TYR A 63 -3.46 -37.02 17.80
N SER A 64 -3.97 -35.91 17.28
CA SER A 64 -5.07 -35.97 16.31
C SER A 64 -4.54 -36.47 14.96
N MET A 65 -4.84 -37.72 14.60
CA MET A 65 -4.48 -38.37 13.34
C MET A 65 -5.20 -37.78 12.10
N SER A 66 -6.01 -36.73 12.25
CA SER A 66 -6.73 -36.11 11.14
C SER A 66 -7.04 -34.63 11.38
N PHE A 67 -6.47 -33.75 10.55
CA PHE A 67 -6.87 -32.33 10.50
C PHE A 67 -8.28 -32.23 9.91
N THR A 68 -9.29 -32.02 10.76
CA THR A 68 -10.70 -32.06 10.36
C THR A 68 -11.17 -30.74 9.74
N THR A 69 -10.55 -29.60 10.09
CA THR A 69 -10.96 -28.27 9.58
C THR A 69 -9.98 -27.68 8.55
N LYS A 70 -10.50 -26.76 7.72
CA LYS A 70 -9.66 -25.97 6.78
C LYS A 70 -8.65 -25.09 7.55
N LYS A 71 -9.08 -24.51 8.69
CA LYS A 71 -8.26 -23.66 9.55
C LYS A 71 -7.08 -24.42 10.14
N GLN A 72 -7.31 -25.61 10.71
CA GLN A 72 -6.24 -26.48 11.24
C GLN A 72 -5.18 -26.81 10.17
N ARG A 73 -5.60 -27.10 8.93
CA ARG A 73 -4.68 -27.35 7.82
C ARG A 73 -3.85 -26.12 7.43
N GLN A 74 -4.46 -24.92 7.43
CA GLN A 74 -3.76 -23.67 7.15
C GLN A 74 -2.74 -23.34 8.25
N VAL A 75 -3.13 -23.50 9.52
CA VAL A 75 -2.26 -23.28 10.68
C VAL A 75 -1.06 -24.24 10.66
N LYS A 76 -1.29 -25.53 10.37
CA LYS A 76 -0.20 -26.51 10.22
C LYS A 76 0.71 -26.18 9.02
N GLY A 77 0.15 -25.74 7.90
CA GLY A 77 0.93 -25.28 6.75
C GLY A 77 1.81 -24.07 7.09
N LEU A 78 1.30 -23.12 7.86
CA LEU A 78 2.07 -21.98 8.37
C LEU A 78 3.20 -22.44 9.30
N MET A 79 2.94 -23.38 10.21
CA MET A 79 3.96 -23.99 11.06
C MET A 79 5.07 -24.65 10.24
N ASP A 80 4.68 -25.50 9.28
CA ASP A 80 5.62 -26.19 8.41
C ASP A 80 6.46 -25.17 7.61
N LEU A 81 5.86 -24.08 7.11
CA LEU A 81 6.59 -23.02 6.41
C LEU A 81 7.58 -22.27 7.31
N LEU A 82 7.15 -21.84 8.50
CA LEU A 82 7.97 -21.03 9.40
C LEU A 82 9.10 -21.85 10.03
N TYR A 83 8.80 -23.06 10.52
CA TYR A 83 9.73 -23.87 11.32
C TYR A 83 10.43 -24.96 10.52
N THR A 84 9.73 -25.67 9.64
CA THR A 84 10.33 -26.79 8.87
C THR A 84 11.07 -26.29 7.63
N HIS A 85 10.55 -25.27 6.95
CA HIS A 85 11.13 -24.71 5.72
C HIS A 85 11.90 -23.40 5.95
N ASN A 86 11.96 -22.90 7.19
CA ASN A 86 12.66 -21.67 7.58
C ASN A 86 12.30 -20.44 6.73
N MET A 87 11.05 -20.36 6.25
CA MET A 87 10.58 -19.27 5.38
C MET A 87 10.45 -17.94 6.12
N GLY A 88 10.56 -17.93 7.47
CA GLY A 88 10.49 -16.70 8.27
C GLY A 88 11.52 -15.66 7.86
N ARG A 89 12.73 -16.07 7.46
CA ARG A 89 13.78 -15.14 6.99
C ARG A 89 13.41 -14.50 5.65
N ASN A 90 12.81 -15.25 4.74
CA ASN A 90 12.36 -14.74 3.44
C ASN A 90 11.20 -13.75 3.61
N VAL A 91 10.24 -14.07 4.48
CA VAL A 91 9.12 -13.17 4.81
C VAL A 91 9.65 -11.88 5.46
N SER A 92 10.59 -11.99 6.39
CA SER A 92 11.24 -10.82 7.00
C SER A 92 11.98 -9.98 5.96
N HIS A 93 12.68 -10.60 5.01
CA HIS A 93 13.34 -9.88 3.92
C HIS A 93 12.35 -9.12 3.03
N ILE A 94 11.24 -9.75 2.63
CA ILE A 94 10.19 -9.11 1.82
C ILE A 94 9.57 -7.91 2.56
N LEU A 95 9.37 -8.03 3.88
CA LEU A 95 8.77 -6.97 4.70
C LEU A 95 9.80 -5.93 5.18
N ASN A 96 11.08 -6.08 4.84
CA ASN A 96 12.14 -5.14 5.18
C ASN A 96 12.23 -4.03 4.13
N HIS A 97 11.33 -3.06 4.23
CA HIS A 97 11.31 -1.87 3.39
C HIS A 97 10.88 -0.67 4.23
N GLU A 98 11.49 0.50 4.01
CA GLU A 98 11.25 1.70 4.82
C GLU A 98 9.76 2.10 4.88
N ASN A 99 9.04 1.92 3.77
CA ASN A 99 7.61 2.25 3.63
C ASN A 99 6.69 1.01 3.74
N ILE A 100 7.14 -0.07 4.37
CA ILE A 100 6.31 -1.22 4.77
C ILE A 100 6.31 -1.31 6.30
N ILE A 101 5.18 -1.72 6.90
CA ILE A 101 5.15 -2.12 8.32
C ILE A 101 6.02 -3.36 8.46
N SER A 102 7.23 -3.16 8.99
CA SER A 102 8.27 -4.18 8.99
C SER A 102 8.05 -5.20 10.09
N LEU A 103 8.38 -6.46 9.79
CA LEU A 103 8.57 -7.49 10.81
C LEU A 103 9.97 -7.29 11.42
N ALA A 104 10.04 -6.46 12.45
CA ALA A 104 11.28 -6.07 13.13
C ALA A 104 11.96 -7.24 13.87
N GLY A 105 11.20 -8.27 14.23
CA GLY A 105 11.79 -9.48 14.79
C GLY A 105 10.80 -10.45 15.40
N TYR A 106 11.33 -11.29 16.27
CA TYR A 106 10.61 -12.37 16.92
C TYR A 106 11.07 -12.48 18.39
N LEU A 107 10.13 -12.80 19.26
CA LEU A 107 10.36 -12.95 20.69
C LEU A 107 9.72 -14.26 21.16
N ARG A 108 10.51 -15.09 21.84
CA ARG A 108 10.04 -16.29 22.54
C ARG A 108 10.27 -16.11 24.04
N GLN A 109 9.26 -16.30 24.86
CA GLN A 109 9.38 -16.21 26.31
C GLN A 109 8.45 -17.19 27.03
N GLN A 110 8.69 -17.44 28.32
CA GLN A 110 7.73 -18.16 29.15
C GLN A 110 6.45 -17.34 29.33
N PRO A 111 5.29 -17.97 29.56
CA PRO A 111 4.03 -17.28 29.67
C PRO A 111 4.07 -16.40 30.91
N LEU A 112 3.59 -15.16 30.77
CA LEU A 112 3.59 -14.21 31.89
C LEU A 112 2.51 -14.54 32.95
N ASP A 113 1.54 -15.42 32.63
CA ASP A 113 0.53 -15.86 33.58
C ASP A 113 1.10 -16.94 34.53
N PRO A 114 1.14 -16.70 35.86
CA PRO A 114 1.61 -17.68 36.85
C PRO A 114 0.83 -19.00 36.87
N ARG A 115 -0.37 -19.03 36.27
CA ARG A 115 -1.24 -20.22 36.19
C ARG A 115 -1.03 -21.04 34.92
N ALA A 116 -0.30 -20.51 33.93
CA ALA A 116 0.04 -21.27 32.74
C ALA A 116 1.06 -22.36 33.09
N GLU A 117 0.96 -23.52 32.43
CA GLU A 117 1.91 -24.63 32.63
C GLU A 117 3.34 -24.14 32.38
N LYS A 118 4.23 -24.30 33.38
CA LYS A 118 5.64 -23.83 33.39
C LYS A 118 6.52 -24.34 32.23
N GLN A 119 5.99 -25.14 31.31
CA GLN A 119 6.70 -25.71 30.16
C GLN A 119 6.26 -25.13 28.80
N ALA A 120 5.19 -24.33 28.72
CA ALA A 120 4.77 -23.71 27.47
C ALA A 120 5.62 -22.47 27.18
N THR A 121 6.12 -22.28 25.96
CA THR A 121 6.73 -21.01 25.52
C THR A 121 5.73 -20.27 24.64
N GLU A 122 5.60 -18.96 24.84
CA GLU A 122 4.80 -18.10 23.97
C GLU A 122 5.67 -17.44 22.91
N ASP A 123 5.20 -17.49 21.67
CA ASP A 123 5.85 -16.95 20.49
C ASP A 123 5.19 -15.64 20.08
N TYR A 124 5.98 -14.61 19.82
CA TYR A 124 5.55 -13.26 19.45
C TYR A 124 6.26 -12.79 18.18
N LEU A 125 5.50 -12.23 17.25
CA LEU A 125 6.04 -11.47 16.12
C LEU A 125 6.10 -9.99 16.50
N VAL A 126 7.24 -9.35 16.27
CA VAL A 126 7.51 -7.96 16.63
C VAL A 126 7.46 -7.10 15.38
N TRP A 127 6.59 -6.10 15.38
CA TRP A 127 6.25 -5.23 14.26
C TRP A 127 6.55 -3.77 14.58
N ASP A 128 6.81 -2.97 13.56
CA ASP A 128 6.88 -1.51 13.71
C ASP A 128 5.63 -0.95 14.39
N ILE A 129 5.83 0.07 15.22
CA ILE A 129 4.73 0.86 15.77
C ILE A 129 4.41 2.03 14.82
N CYS A 130 3.18 2.06 14.30
CA CYS A 130 2.65 3.19 13.54
C CYS A 130 1.75 4.02 14.46
N ASP A 131 2.39 4.84 15.28
CA ASP A 131 1.79 5.54 16.42
C ASP A 131 0.92 6.75 16.02
N ALA A 132 0.98 7.21 14.77
CA ALA A 132 0.08 8.25 14.23
C ALA A 132 -1.19 7.68 13.56
N GLY A 133 -1.37 6.35 13.57
CA GLY A 133 -2.57 5.70 13.07
C GLY A 133 -2.64 5.59 11.55
N THR A 134 -3.85 5.36 11.01
CA THR A 134 -4.07 5.19 9.57
C THR A 134 -4.56 6.47 8.90
N LEU A 135 -4.30 6.60 7.60
CA LEU A 135 -4.84 7.67 6.77
C LEU A 135 -6.37 7.81 6.87
N GLU A 136 -7.09 6.71 7.10
CA GLU A 136 -8.56 6.73 7.29
C GLU A 136 -9.03 7.72 8.37
N ILE A 137 -8.24 7.94 9.42
CA ILE A 137 -8.59 8.82 10.53
C ILE A 137 -8.79 10.26 10.05
N LEU A 138 -8.06 10.69 9.00
CA LEU A 138 -8.17 12.04 8.44
C LEU A 138 -9.50 12.28 7.70
N PHE A 139 -10.24 11.22 7.35
CA PHE A 139 -11.54 11.33 6.71
C PHE A 139 -12.72 11.31 7.69
N ALA A 140 -12.47 11.05 8.98
CA ALA A 140 -13.52 10.91 9.99
C ALA A 140 -14.10 12.25 10.47
N ASP A 141 -13.35 13.36 10.37
CA ASP A 141 -13.80 14.68 10.79
C ASP A 141 -14.04 15.62 9.59
N HIS A 142 -15.30 15.72 9.16
CA HIS A 142 -15.71 16.61 8.07
C HIS A 142 -15.66 18.11 8.44
N ARG A 143 -15.33 18.48 9.69
CA ARG A 143 -15.32 19.88 10.14
C ARG A 143 -14.09 20.67 9.68
N HIS A 144 -13.11 20.01 9.07
CA HIS A 144 -11.91 20.62 8.50
C HIS A 144 -11.82 20.43 6.97
N ALA A 145 -12.97 20.25 6.30
CA ALA A 145 -13.06 19.76 4.92
C ALA A 145 -12.42 20.62 3.82
N GLU A 146 -11.90 21.80 4.12
CA GLU A 146 -11.16 22.62 3.16
C GLU A 146 -9.96 23.24 3.90
N HIS A 147 -8.77 22.71 3.66
CA HIS A 147 -7.52 23.30 4.18
C HIS A 147 -7.24 24.63 3.48
N GLU A 148 -7.41 24.63 2.16
CA GLU A 148 -7.36 25.77 1.26
C GLU A 148 -8.56 25.72 0.30
N PRO A 149 -8.93 26.83 -0.38
CA PRO A 149 -10.03 26.84 -1.32
C PRO A 149 -9.90 25.73 -2.39
N GLY A 150 -10.76 24.72 -2.31
CA GLY A 150 -10.76 23.59 -3.24
C GLY A 150 -9.75 22.48 -2.96
N CYS A 151 -9.09 22.47 -1.80
CA CYS A 151 -8.17 21.42 -1.34
C CYS A 151 -8.71 20.76 -0.05
N PHE A 152 -8.99 19.46 -0.09
CA PHE A 152 -9.48 18.73 1.08
C PHE A 152 -8.35 18.45 2.09
N LEU A 153 -7.26 17.79 1.68
CA LEU A 153 -6.02 17.64 2.47
C LEU A 153 -4.86 18.46 1.86
N PRO A 154 -3.81 18.82 2.63
CA PRO A 154 -2.62 19.49 2.10
C PRO A 154 -1.98 18.74 0.93
N GLU A 155 -1.46 19.46 -0.06
CA GLU A 155 -0.85 18.85 -1.26
C GLU A 155 0.42 18.07 -0.90
N SER A 156 1.22 18.60 0.02
CA SER A 156 2.41 17.94 0.55
C SER A 156 2.11 16.58 1.16
N LEU A 157 0.97 16.42 1.86
CA LEU A 157 0.55 15.15 2.42
C LEU A 157 0.17 14.14 1.32
N CYS A 158 -0.51 14.61 0.26
CA CYS A 158 -0.81 13.78 -0.91
C CYS A 158 0.49 13.28 -1.57
N TRP A 159 1.49 14.15 -1.74
CA TRP A 159 2.80 13.76 -2.25
C TRP A 159 3.52 12.79 -1.33
N HIS A 160 3.52 13.04 -0.03
CA HIS A 160 4.14 12.16 0.96
C HIS A 160 3.58 10.73 0.92
N VAL A 161 2.26 10.58 0.77
CA VAL A 161 1.61 9.27 0.57
C VAL A 161 1.97 8.67 -0.78
N LEU A 162 1.87 9.44 -1.87
CA LEU A 162 2.17 8.99 -3.22
C LEU A 162 3.59 8.43 -3.33
N THR A 163 4.60 9.23 -2.99
CA THR A 163 6.01 8.83 -3.14
C THR A 163 6.34 7.63 -2.23
N SER A 164 5.84 7.60 -1.00
CA SER A 164 6.06 6.49 -0.07
C SER A 164 5.45 5.17 -0.56
N VAL A 165 4.18 5.20 -0.98
CA VAL A 165 3.48 3.98 -1.41
C VAL A 165 4.00 3.51 -2.78
N VAL A 166 4.29 4.41 -3.72
CA VAL A 166 4.79 4.00 -5.04
C VAL A 166 6.16 3.32 -4.94
N ARG A 167 7.05 3.75 -4.03
CA ARG A 167 8.32 3.05 -3.74
C ARG A 167 8.08 1.63 -3.23
N THR A 168 7.14 1.47 -2.30
CA THR A 168 6.71 0.16 -1.82
C THR A 168 6.18 -0.70 -2.96
N LEU A 169 5.41 -0.13 -3.89
CA LEU A 169 4.91 -0.89 -5.04
C LEU A 169 6.03 -1.29 -6.00
N VAL A 170 7.04 -0.45 -6.22
CA VAL A 170 8.24 -0.84 -7.00
C VAL A 170 8.98 -2.00 -6.33
N TRP A 171 9.12 -1.96 -5.00
CA TRP A 171 9.70 -3.08 -4.24
C TRP A 171 8.88 -4.37 -4.42
N LEU A 172 7.58 -4.31 -4.17
CA LEU A 172 6.70 -5.48 -4.20
C LEU A 172 6.52 -6.04 -5.62
N HIS A 173 6.37 -5.19 -6.63
CA HIS A 173 6.06 -5.60 -7.99
C HIS A 173 7.31 -5.95 -8.79
N ASP A 174 8.38 -5.16 -8.64
CA ASP A 174 9.53 -5.24 -9.55
C ASP A 174 10.81 -5.76 -8.86
N GLY A 175 10.84 -5.76 -7.52
CA GLY A 175 12.01 -6.16 -6.73
C GLY A 175 13.16 -5.17 -6.83
N TYR A 176 12.84 -3.88 -6.94
CA TYR A 176 13.81 -2.80 -6.88
C TYR A 176 13.66 -2.02 -5.59
N ARG A 177 14.79 -1.66 -5.01
CA ARG A 177 14.86 -0.75 -3.87
C ARG A 177 15.50 0.56 -4.30
N GLN A 178 15.00 1.69 -3.82
CA GLN A 178 15.64 2.97 -4.10
C GLN A 178 16.81 3.17 -3.15
N GLU A 179 18.00 3.34 -3.72
CA GLU A 179 19.20 3.74 -3.01
C GLU A 179 19.40 5.25 -3.15
N VAL A 180 19.96 5.86 -2.11
CA VAL A 180 20.26 7.29 -2.06
C VAL A 180 21.74 7.44 -1.75
N ASP A 181 22.46 8.13 -2.62
CA ASP A 181 23.76 8.67 -2.28
C ASP A 181 23.54 9.91 -1.41
N TRP A 182 23.79 9.79 -0.12
CA TRP A 182 23.57 10.86 0.85
C TRP A 182 24.52 12.06 0.68
N VAL A 183 25.61 11.92 -0.07
CA VAL A 183 26.55 13.01 -0.36
C VAL A 183 26.05 13.84 -1.53
N THR A 184 25.63 13.19 -2.61
CA THR A 184 25.18 13.88 -3.84
C THR A 184 23.68 14.14 -3.86
N GLY A 185 22.90 13.44 -3.03
CA GLY A 185 21.44 13.41 -3.08
C GLY A 185 20.88 12.59 -4.26
N GLU A 186 21.74 11.93 -5.04
CA GLU A 186 21.30 11.15 -6.20
C GLU A 186 20.54 9.89 -5.76
N LYS A 187 19.43 9.62 -6.45
CA LYS A 187 18.57 8.45 -6.20
C LYS A 187 18.67 7.49 -7.37
N SER A 188 18.87 6.21 -7.10
CA SER A 188 18.91 5.17 -8.13
C SER A 188 18.13 3.93 -7.69
N TRP A 189 17.66 3.13 -8.65
CA TRP A 189 16.96 1.88 -8.38
C TRP A 189 17.92 0.70 -8.45
N ALA A 190 18.13 0.02 -7.32
CA ALA A 190 18.95 -1.19 -7.24
C ALA A 190 18.06 -2.45 -7.25
N ALA A 191 18.37 -3.39 -8.13
CA ALA A 191 17.71 -4.70 -8.17
C ALA A 191 18.23 -5.57 -7.02
N THR A 192 17.33 -6.19 -6.24
CA THR A 192 17.72 -6.98 -5.06
C THR A 192 17.83 -8.48 -5.31
N ASP A 193 17.01 -9.05 -6.20
CA ASP A 193 16.99 -10.49 -6.49
C ASP A 193 16.58 -10.74 -7.95
N THR A 194 17.32 -11.50 -8.74
CA THR A 194 16.97 -11.79 -10.15
C THR A 194 15.71 -12.63 -10.31
N GLU A 195 15.30 -13.38 -9.30
CA GLU A 195 14.13 -14.28 -9.32
C GLU A 195 12.90 -13.69 -8.60
N TRP A 196 12.85 -12.37 -8.46
CA TRP A 196 11.75 -11.70 -7.76
C TRP A 196 10.40 -12.06 -8.36
N MET A 197 9.47 -12.53 -7.53
CA MET A 197 8.09 -12.79 -7.92
C MET A 197 7.21 -11.63 -7.45
N PRO A 198 6.54 -10.89 -8.37
CA PRO A 198 5.68 -9.78 -7.99
C PRO A 198 4.65 -10.18 -6.93
N ILE A 199 4.51 -9.31 -5.93
CA ILE A 199 3.59 -9.45 -4.80
C ILE A 199 2.51 -8.40 -4.92
N LEU A 200 1.29 -8.82 -5.25
CA LEU A 200 0.11 -7.97 -5.34
C LEU A 200 -0.49 -7.80 -3.94
N HIS A 201 -0.64 -6.58 -3.44
CA HIS A 201 -1.19 -6.28 -2.11
C HIS A 201 -2.70 -6.60 -2.00
N ARG A 202 -3.48 -6.33 -3.06
CA ARG A 202 -4.94 -6.55 -3.22
C ARG A 202 -5.82 -5.89 -2.16
N GLY A 203 -5.35 -4.80 -1.58
CA GLY A 203 -6.05 -4.14 -0.48
C GLY A 203 -5.50 -2.76 -0.15
N ILE A 204 -4.97 -2.04 -1.14
CA ILE A 204 -4.53 -0.67 -0.95
C ILE A 204 -5.76 0.22 -0.76
N ASP A 205 -5.90 0.78 0.43
CA ASP A 205 -6.90 1.77 0.79
C ASP A 205 -6.37 2.68 1.91
N ALA A 206 -7.16 3.67 2.33
CA ALA A 206 -6.76 4.58 3.39
C ALA A 206 -6.61 3.90 4.76
N GLN A 207 -7.15 2.70 4.96
CA GLN A 207 -6.95 1.93 6.19
C GLN A 207 -5.71 1.03 6.14
N SER A 208 -5.11 0.82 4.97
CA SER A 208 -3.86 0.07 4.79
C SER A 208 -2.64 0.97 4.82
N ILE A 209 -2.80 2.30 4.79
CA ILE A 209 -1.73 3.28 4.85
C ILE A 209 -1.64 3.85 6.26
N PHE A 210 -0.47 3.72 6.86
CA PHE A 210 -0.19 4.07 8.25
C PHE A 210 0.90 5.14 8.34
N PHE A 211 0.86 5.91 9.41
CA PHE A 211 1.87 6.92 9.70
C PHE A 211 2.55 6.66 11.04
N GLN A 212 3.81 7.09 11.12
CA GLN A 212 4.50 7.35 12.38
C GLN A 212 4.47 8.86 12.66
N HIS A 213 4.53 9.26 13.93
CA HIS A 213 4.77 10.68 14.24
C HIS A 213 6.15 11.11 13.74
N SER A 214 6.29 12.38 13.35
CA SER A 214 7.60 12.94 13.02
C SER A 214 8.51 12.91 14.25
N ARG A 215 9.77 12.55 14.03
CA ARG A 215 10.83 12.40 15.03
C ARG A 215 12.02 13.34 14.76
N GLY A 216 11.98 14.11 13.69
CA GLY A 216 13.01 15.08 13.30
C GLY A 216 12.45 16.35 12.69
N LYS A 217 13.10 16.81 11.61
CA LYS A 217 12.69 18.01 10.87
C LYS A 217 11.70 17.69 9.74
N GLU A 218 11.42 16.43 9.47
CA GLU A 218 10.45 16.02 8.46
C GLU A 218 9.05 16.57 8.78
N THR A 219 8.35 17.03 7.75
CA THR A 219 7.00 17.61 7.89
C THR A 219 5.99 16.56 8.37
N TYR A 220 6.08 15.35 7.80
CA TYR A 220 5.30 14.19 8.20
C TYR A 220 6.23 13.05 8.57
N GLY A 221 5.91 12.29 9.61
CA GLY A 221 6.65 11.07 9.93
C GLY A 221 6.40 9.97 8.90
N VAL A 222 7.11 8.85 9.02
CA VAL A 222 7.17 7.81 7.99
C VAL A 222 5.79 7.28 7.60
N CYS A 223 5.48 7.28 6.30
CA CYS A 223 4.32 6.62 5.71
C CYS A 223 4.64 5.16 5.33
N LYS A 224 3.82 4.23 5.81
CA LYS A 224 4.00 2.78 5.65
C LYS A 224 2.74 2.11 5.13
N LEU A 225 2.90 1.19 4.17
CA LEU A 225 1.86 0.26 3.74
C LEU A 225 1.82 -0.93 4.70
N GLY A 226 0.63 -1.33 5.12
CA GLY A 226 0.36 -2.48 5.97
C GLY A 226 -0.86 -3.27 5.48
N LYS A 227 -1.36 -4.21 6.30
CA LYS A 227 -2.52 -5.08 5.98
C LYS A 227 -2.31 -6.05 4.79
N PHE A 228 -1.12 -6.64 4.70
CA PHE A 228 -0.76 -7.68 3.72
C PHE A 228 -1.53 -9.01 3.80
N GLY A 229 -2.58 -9.12 4.63
CA GLY A 229 -3.36 -10.36 4.78
C GLY A 229 -4.10 -10.82 3.52
N ARG A 230 -4.20 -9.95 2.50
CA ARG A 230 -4.75 -10.27 1.17
C ARG A 230 -3.68 -10.40 0.10
N ALA A 231 -2.40 -10.24 0.43
CA ALA A 231 -1.34 -10.24 -0.57
C ALA A 231 -1.31 -11.57 -1.36
N PHE A 232 -0.87 -11.50 -2.61
CA PHE A 232 -0.75 -12.64 -3.51
C PHE A 232 0.60 -12.60 -4.22
N VAL A 233 1.37 -13.68 -4.07
CA VAL A 233 2.61 -13.88 -4.83
C VAL A 233 2.23 -14.46 -6.19
N SER A 234 2.55 -13.76 -7.27
CA SER A 234 2.07 -14.08 -8.62
C SER A 234 2.55 -15.43 -9.17
N GLY A 235 3.67 -15.94 -8.64
CA GLY A 235 4.30 -17.18 -9.11
C GLY A 235 4.96 -17.07 -10.49
N VAL A 236 5.14 -15.85 -11.01
CA VAL A 236 5.91 -15.57 -12.22
C VAL A 236 7.06 -14.61 -11.91
N PRO A 237 8.20 -14.71 -12.60
CA PRO A 237 9.27 -13.73 -12.44
C PRO A 237 8.84 -12.32 -12.87
N ALA A 238 9.30 -11.31 -12.14
CA ALA A 238 9.11 -9.91 -12.46
C ALA A 238 9.83 -9.56 -13.76
N ARG A 239 9.17 -8.79 -14.64
CA ARG A 239 9.77 -8.34 -15.89
C ARG A 239 10.50 -7.03 -15.66
N ARG A 240 11.81 -7.07 -15.92
CA ARG A 240 12.73 -5.94 -15.69
C ARG A 240 13.16 -5.23 -16.97
N GLU A 241 12.97 -5.91 -18.10
CA GLU A 241 13.13 -5.39 -19.44
C GLU A 241 11.73 -5.07 -19.96
N GLY A 242 11.48 -3.82 -20.39
CA GLY A 242 10.14 -3.30 -20.67
C GLY A 242 9.27 -4.17 -21.60
N ALA A 243 7.97 -3.85 -21.68
CA ALA A 243 7.06 -4.53 -22.60
C ALA A 243 7.58 -4.45 -24.04
N LEU A 244 7.63 -5.60 -24.73
CA LEU A 244 7.73 -5.61 -26.18
C LEU A 244 6.39 -5.11 -26.72
N GLU A 245 6.41 -4.16 -27.66
CA GLU A 245 5.19 -3.66 -28.27
C GLU A 245 4.38 -4.82 -28.87
N ARG A 246 3.08 -4.90 -28.52
CA ARG A 246 2.06 -5.84 -29.05
C ARG A 246 2.05 -7.27 -28.48
N GLU A 247 2.66 -7.51 -27.33
CA GLU A 247 2.50 -8.81 -26.67
C GLU A 247 1.09 -8.95 -26.05
N GLU A 248 0.32 -9.96 -26.48
CA GLU A 248 -0.97 -10.24 -25.83
C GLU A 248 -0.72 -10.74 -24.40
N PRO A 249 -1.33 -10.13 -23.37
CA PRO A 249 -1.18 -10.58 -22.00
C PRO A 249 -1.80 -11.98 -21.85
N LEU A 250 -0.95 -12.98 -21.67
CA LEU A 250 -1.34 -14.30 -21.19
C LEU A 250 -1.14 -14.33 -19.68
N PRO A 251 -2.10 -14.87 -18.90
CA PRO A 251 -1.87 -15.19 -17.50
C PRO A 251 -0.63 -16.05 -17.42
N HIS A 252 0.34 -15.61 -16.62
CA HIS A 252 1.59 -16.33 -16.38
C HIS A 252 2.60 -16.36 -17.55
N SER A 253 2.49 -15.43 -18.52
CA SER A 253 3.67 -15.05 -19.30
C SER A 253 4.64 -14.26 -18.42
N VAL A 254 5.93 -14.31 -18.78
CA VAL A 254 6.99 -13.58 -18.08
C VAL A 254 6.58 -12.11 -17.99
N GLY A 255 6.44 -11.58 -16.77
CA GLY A 255 6.14 -10.17 -16.55
C GLY A 255 4.68 -9.75 -16.44
N PHE A 256 3.71 -10.65 -16.52
CA PHE A 256 2.30 -10.31 -16.35
C PHE A 256 1.75 -10.91 -15.05
N PRO A 257 1.98 -10.28 -13.90
CA PRO A 257 1.48 -10.78 -12.64
C PRO A 257 -0.03 -10.55 -12.54
N VAL A 258 -0.75 -11.66 -12.39
CA VAL A 258 -2.20 -11.68 -12.18
C VAL A 258 -2.53 -12.43 -10.90
N ALA A 259 -3.64 -12.06 -10.27
CA ALA A 259 -4.16 -12.72 -9.08
C ALA A 259 -5.69 -12.85 -9.16
N PRO A 260 -6.31 -13.81 -8.45
CA PRO A 260 -7.75 -13.75 -8.25
C PRO A 260 -8.11 -12.48 -7.47
N LYS A 261 -9.29 -11.89 -7.70
CA LYS A 261 -9.75 -10.71 -6.95
C LYS A 261 -9.89 -10.99 -5.45
N THR A 262 -10.29 -12.21 -5.09
CA THR A 262 -10.46 -12.64 -3.69
C THR A 262 -9.93 -14.05 -3.49
N GLY A 263 -9.49 -14.34 -2.26
CA GLY A 263 -9.05 -15.68 -1.88
C GLY A 263 -7.83 -16.18 -2.66
N HIS A 264 -7.85 -17.49 -2.93
CA HIS A 264 -6.82 -18.23 -3.67
C HIS A 264 -7.47 -18.98 -4.82
N MET A 265 -6.74 -19.08 -5.93
CA MET A 265 -7.17 -19.74 -7.15
C MET A 265 -5.98 -20.49 -7.73
N ARG A 266 -6.21 -21.67 -8.30
CA ARG A 266 -5.15 -22.44 -8.96
C ARG A 266 -4.73 -21.75 -10.25
N LEU A 267 -3.50 -22.00 -10.67
CA LEU A 267 -2.94 -21.54 -11.93
C LEU A 267 -3.86 -21.83 -13.13
N THR A 268 -4.31 -23.08 -13.26
CA THR A 268 -5.20 -23.51 -14.35
C THR A 268 -6.54 -22.77 -14.37
N GLU A 269 -7.11 -22.53 -13.18
CA GLU A 269 -8.38 -21.81 -13.03
C GLU A 269 -8.22 -20.32 -13.40
N MET A 270 -7.10 -19.69 -13.03
CA MET A 270 -6.80 -18.31 -13.43
C MET A 270 -6.65 -18.20 -14.95
N ILE A 271 -5.97 -19.14 -15.59
CA ILE A 271 -5.82 -19.17 -17.06
C ILE A 271 -7.18 -19.27 -17.75
N GLU A 272 -8.04 -20.19 -17.31
CA GLU A 272 -9.39 -20.37 -17.86
C GLU A 272 -10.26 -19.13 -17.65
N GLN A 273 -10.26 -18.56 -16.44
CA GLN A 273 -11.05 -17.38 -16.11
C GLN A 273 -10.60 -16.15 -16.92
N TRP A 274 -9.30 -15.94 -17.09
CA TRP A 274 -8.80 -14.83 -17.90
C TRP A 274 -9.13 -15.01 -19.37
N LYS A 275 -9.04 -16.24 -19.89
CA LYS A 275 -9.48 -16.56 -21.25
C LYS A 275 -10.96 -16.23 -21.42
N GLU A 276 -11.82 -16.64 -20.47
CA GLU A 276 -13.24 -16.28 -20.48
C GLU A 276 -13.44 -14.75 -20.46
N TYR A 277 -12.64 -14.02 -19.67
CA TYR A 277 -12.66 -12.56 -19.68
C TYR A 277 -12.33 -11.98 -21.07
N LYS A 278 -11.26 -12.44 -21.72
CA LYS A 278 -10.87 -11.99 -23.06
C LYS A 278 -11.93 -12.33 -24.12
N ASP A 279 -12.50 -13.53 -24.04
CA ASP A 279 -13.48 -14.02 -25.02
C ASP A 279 -14.85 -13.32 -24.87
N THR A 280 -15.24 -12.94 -23.65
CA THR A 280 -16.61 -12.46 -23.36
C THR A 280 -16.70 -10.99 -22.92
N GLY A 281 -15.58 -10.35 -22.55
CA GLY A 281 -15.56 -9.01 -21.97
C GLY A 281 -16.22 -8.89 -20.60
N ARG A 282 -16.59 -10.01 -19.95
CA ARG A 282 -17.29 -9.99 -18.65
C ARG A 282 -16.37 -9.55 -17.52
N LYS A 283 -16.56 -8.32 -17.03
CA LYS A 283 -15.75 -7.71 -15.94
C LYS A 283 -15.66 -8.53 -14.66
N SER A 284 -16.68 -9.33 -14.33
CA SER A 284 -16.67 -10.24 -13.19
C SER A 284 -15.64 -11.37 -13.31
N LYS A 285 -15.19 -11.67 -14.52
CA LYS A 285 -14.16 -12.66 -14.83
C LYS A 285 -12.75 -12.07 -14.87
N ARG A 286 -12.59 -10.74 -14.89
CA ARG A 286 -11.26 -10.13 -14.90
C ARG A 286 -10.48 -10.50 -13.64
N LEU A 287 -9.22 -10.89 -13.81
CA LEU A 287 -8.29 -11.07 -12.70
C LEU A 287 -7.75 -9.72 -12.22
N TYR A 288 -7.18 -9.70 -11.03
CA TYR A 288 -6.50 -8.58 -10.43
C TYR A 288 -5.07 -8.45 -10.99
N THR A 289 -4.59 -7.23 -11.26
CA THR A 289 -3.32 -6.93 -11.93
C THR A 289 -2.57 -5.76 -11.28
N LEU A 290 -1.35 -5.45 -11.74
CA LEU A 290 -0.61 -4.26 -11.26
C LEU A 290 -1.39 -2.95 -11.46
N SER A 291 -2.12 -2.84 -12.57
CA SER A 291 -2.96 -1.66 -12.84
C SER A 291 -4.03 -1.43 -11.79
N ASP A 292 -4.51 -2.49 -11.12
CA ASP A 292 -5.46 -2.34 -10.01
C ASP A 292 -4.79 -1.79 -8.75
N GLU A 293 -3.51 -2.09 -8.52
CA GLU A 293 -2.73 -1.51 -7.41
C GLU A 293 -2.45 -0.03 -7.67
N HIS A 294 -2.07 0.32 -8.92
CA HIS A 294 -1.87 1.71 -9.35
C HIS A 294 -3.16 2.50 -9.22
N TRP A 295 -4.28 1.95 -9.71
CA TRP A 295 -5.59 2.56 -9.55
C TRP A 295 -5.97 2.73 -8.10
N ALA A 296 -5.75 1.71 -7.25
CA ALA A 296 -6.09 1.78 -5.84
C ALA A 296 -5.34 2.92 -5.12
N LEU A 297 -4.04 3.11 -5.42
CA LEU A 297 -3.27 4.27 -4.94
C LEU A 297 -3.85 5.58 -5.49
N GLY A 298 -4.16 5.65 -6.79
CA GLY A 298 -4.80 6.81 -7.40
C GLY A 298 -6.16 7.15 -6.75
N ALA A 299 -6.95 6.14 -6.38
CA ALA A 299 -8.24 6.30 -5.73
C ALA A 299 -8.10 6.79 -4.28
N VAL A 300 -7.07 6.35 -3.56
CA VAL A 300 -6.71 6.92 -2.25
C VAL A 300 -6.37 8.39 -2.39
N LEU A 301 -5.49 8.76 -3.33
CA LEU A 301 -5.09 10.15 -3.54
C LEU A 301 -6.27 11.01 -4.01
N PHE A 302 -7.14 10.50 -4.88
CA PHE A 302 -8.36 11.19 -5.26
C PHE A 302 -9.25 11.47 -4.05
N ARG A 303 -9.39 10.52 -3.11
CA ARG A 303 -10.11 10.73 -1.85
C ARG A 303 -9.40 11.74 -0.97
N MET A 304 -8.08 11.74 -0.90
CA MET A 304 -7.30 12.77 -0.19
C MET A 304 -7.52 14.17 -0.79
N MET A 305 -7.68 14.27 -2.11
CA MET A 305 -7.90 15.54 -2.79
C MET A 305 -9.34 16.06 -2.65
N THR A 306 -10.33 15.16 -2.57
CA THR A 306 -11.75 15.54 -2.72
C THR A 306 -12.62 15.24 -1.50
N GLY A 307 -12.09 14.51 -0.52
CA GLY A 307 -12.83 13.92 0.60
C GLY A 307 -13.80 12.81 0.20
N ARG A 308 -13.88 12.43 -1.09
CA ARG A 308 -14.89 11.50 -1.62
C ARG A 308 -14.23 10.26 -2.22
N PRO A 309 -14.73 9.04 -1.91
CA PRO A 309 -14.22 7.83 -2.55
C PRO A 309 -14.63 7.76 -4.03
N LEU A 310 -13.80 7.11 -4.84
CA LEU A 310 -14.18 6.77 -6.21
C LEU A 310 -15.15 5.58 -6.26
N PRO A 311 -16.03 5.50 -7.27
CA PRO A 311 -16.81 4.31 -7.54
C PRO A 311 -15.92 3.08 -7.82
N SER A 312 -16.41 1.90 -7.45
CA SER A 312 -15.69 0.65 -7.67
C SER A 312 -15.54 0.31 -9.16
N LEU A 313 -14.37 -0.23 -9.52
CA LEU A 313 -14.10 -0.80 -10.84
C LEU A 313 -14.70 -2.21 -11.02
N ASP A 314 -15.14 -2.86 -9.95
CA ASP A 314 -15.77 -4.19 -10.01
C ASP A 314 -17.20 -4.15 -10.56
N GLY A 315 -17.74 -2.94 -10.75
CA GLY A 315 -19.09 -2.72 -11.20
C GLY A 315 -20.04 -2.34 -10.06
N CYS A 316 -21.04 -1.54 -10.39
CA CYS A 316 -22.13 -1.16 -9.50
C CYS A 316 -22.96 -2.38 -9.09
N GLN A 317 -23.35 -2.47 -7.82
CA GLN A 317 -24.20 -3.57 -7.34
C GLN A 317 -25.56 -3.62 -8.06
N THR A 318 -26.09 -2.45 -8.46
CA THR A 318 -27.39 -2.35 -9.11
C THR A 318 -27.34 -2.67 -10.60
N CYS A 319 -26.33 -2.18 -11.32
CA CYS A 319 -26.32 -2.22 -12.77
C CYS A 319 -25.05 -2.81 -13.41
N GLN A 320 -24.08 -3.21 -12.59
CA GLN A 320 -22.81 -3.82 -13.00
C GLN A 320 -21.90 -2.91 -13.87
N CYS A 321 -22.29 -1.65 -14.13
CA CYS A 321 -21.46 -0.66 -14.82
C CYS A 321 -20.37 -0.06 -13.92
N ILE A 322 -19.32 0.48 -14.55
CA ILE A 322 -18.30 1.30 -13.88
C ILE A 322 -18.74 2.76 -14.01
N HIS A 323 -18.95 3.43 -12.87
CA HIS A 323 -19.46 4.80 -12.79
C HIS A 323 -18.35 5.86 -12.78
N VAL A 324 -17.33 5.65 -13.60
CA VAL A 324 -16.24 6.60 -13.76
C VAL A 324 -16.29 7.12 -15.19
N ARG A 325 -16.07 8.43 -15.38
CA ARG A 325 -15.91 9.06 -16.69
C ARG A 325 -14.55 9.74 -16.77
N ARG A 326 -13.98 9.79 -17.97
CA ARG A 326 -12.72 10.49 -18.21
C ARG A 326 -12.59 11.02 -19.64
N CYS A 327 -11.85 12.12 -19.78
CA CYS A 327 -11.45 12.65 -21.08
C CYS A 327 -10.39 11.73 -21.72
N ALA A 328 -10.40 11.65 -23.05
CA ALA A 328 -9.41 10.97 -23.88
C ALA A 328 -8.01 11.58 -23.73
N LYS A 329 -7.95 12.90 -23.55
CA LYS A 329 -6.70 13.66 -23.45
C LYS A 329 -6.42 13.94 -21.98
N MET A 330 -5.31 13.44 -21.46
CA MET A 330 -4.89 13.64 -20.07
C MET A 330 -4.74 15.13 -19.70
N LEU A 331 -4.18 15.95 -20.61
CA LEU A 331 -3.95 17.38 -20.37
C LEU A 331 -5.22 18.24 -20.46
N CYS A 332 -6.37 17.64 -20.76
CA CYS A 332 -7.66 18.35 -20.80
C CYS A 332 -7.99 18.99 -19.45
N ILE A 333 -7.51 18.43 -18.34
CA ILE A 333 -7.64 18.97 -16.97
C ILE A 333 -7.17 20.43 -16.79
N TYR A 334 -6.45 21.01 -17.75
CA TYR A 334 -5.99 22.41 -17.71
C TYR A 334 -6.70 23.35 -18.67
N ASP A 335 -7.56 22.82 -19.54
CA ASP A 335 -8.13 23.59 -20.64
C ASP A 335 -9.55 24.04 -20.27
N ASP A 336 -9.62 25.29 -19.76
CA ASP A 336 -10.86 26.00 -19.43
C ASP A 336 -11.83 26.11 -20.62
N GLU A 337 -11.33 26.05 -21.86
CA GLU A 337 -12.16 26.09 -23.06
C GLU A 337 -12.90 24.77 -23.27
N THR A 338 -12.23 23.66 -22.97
CA THR A 338 -12.77 22.29 -23.13
C THR A 338 -13.58 21.81 -21.92
N HIS A 339 -13.27 22.28 -20.71
CA HIS A 339 -14.00 21.98 -19.47
C HIS A 339 -15.01 23.09 -19.09
N LYS A 340 -15.73 23.64 -20.07
CA LYS A 340 -16.78 24.67 -19.85
C LYS A 340 -18.04 24.10 -19.17
N GLY A 341 -17.98 23.93 -17.85
CA GLY A 341 -19.14 23.77 -16.97
C GLY A 341 -20.09 22.62 -17.33
N SER A 342 -21.41 22.85 -17.16
CA SER A 342 -22.47 21.82 -17.13
C SER A 342 -22.72 21.04 -18.43
N ARG A 343 -21.88 21.18 -19.45
CA ARG A 343 -21.98 20.44 -20.73
C ARG A 343 -20.98 19.28 -20.87
N GLY A 344 -20.05 19.13 -19.92
CA GLY A 344 -19.05 18.05 -19.94
C GLY A 344 -17.93 18.26 -20.98
N CYS A 345 -16.87 17.46 -20.86
CA CYS A 345 -15.71 17.45 -21.76
C CYS A 345 -16.09 16.91 -23.14
N LEU A 346 -15.69 17.57 -24.23
CA LEU A 346 -15.99 17.13 -25.61
C LEU A 346 -15.19 15.90 -26.08
N HIS A 347 -14.28 15.39 -25.25
CA HIS A 347 -13.35 14.31 -25.58
C HIS A 347 -13.60 13.04 -24.74
N GLU A 348 -14.82 12.76 -24.27
CA GLU A 348 -15.09 11.57 -23.42
C GLU A 348 -14.73 10.26 -24.15
N ASN A 349 -13.80 9.46 -23.59
CA ASN A 349 -13.44 8.12 -24.10
C ASN A 349 -13.97 6.98 -23.20
N PHE A 350 -14.37 7.31 -21.97
CA PHE A 350 -14.93 6.36 -21.03
C PHE A 350 -16.29 6.91 -20.55
N PRO A 351 -17.41 6.47 -21.15
CA PRO A 351 -18.71 7.15 -21.03
C PRO A 351 -19.44 6.89 -19.70
N GLY A 352 -18.83 6.16 -18.77
CA GLY A 352 -19.44 5.83 -17.48
C GLY A 352 -20.57 4.81 -17.62
N CYS A 353 -21.67 5.04 -16.89
CA CYS A 353 -22.81 4.12 -16.89
C CYS A 353 -23.61 4.21 -18.20
N GLN A 354 -23.84 3.07 -18.84
CA GLN A 354 -24.58 2.97 -20.10
C GLN A 354 -25.98 2.35 -19.96
N CYS A 355 -26.48 2.18 -18.73
CA CYS A 355 -27.77 1.54 -18.53
C CYS A 355 -28.92 2.40 -19.05
N VAL A 356 -29.84 1.78 -19.77
CA VAL A 356 -31.10 2.40 -20.23
C VAL A 356 -32.21 2.01 -19.24
N VAL A 357 -32.99 2.97 -18.73
CA VAL A 357 -34.20 2.65 -17.94
C VAL A 357 -35.18 1.86 -18.81
N PRO A 358 -35.71 0.70 -18.35
CA PRO A 358 -36.83 0.07 -19.03
C PRO A 358 -38.08 0.97 -18.96
N SER A 359 -38.62 1.32 -20.11
CA SER A 359 -39.85 2.10 -20.24
C SER A 359 -41.05 1.35 -19.64
N GLY A 360 -41.72 1.94 -18.63
CA GLY A 360 -43.07 1.54 -18.18
C GLY A 360 -43.21 1.53 -16.66
N SER A 361 -43.85 2.53 -16.02
CA SER A 361 -45.32 2.58 -15.93
C SER A 361 -45.79 3.91 -15.29
N ALA A 362 -45.54 5.04 -15.95
CA ALA A 362 -46.17 6.32 -15.57
C ALA A 362 -46.57 7.11 -16.84
N PRO A 363 -47.83 7.59 -16.97
CA PRO A 363 -48.32 8.16 -18.22
C PRO A 363 -47.67 9.49 -18.66
N ASN A 364 -46.73 10.07 -17.89
CA ASN A 364 -46.16 11.39 -18.16
C ASN A 364 -44.64 11.51 -17.86
N ALA A 365 -43.90 10.41 -17.77
CA ALA A 365 -42.45 10.49 -17.63
C ALA A 365 -41.80 10.80 -19.00
N ARG A 366 -41.19 11.98 -19.14
CA ARG A 366 -40.37 12.31 -20.31
C ARG A 366 -39.27 11.26 -20.47
N ALA A 367 -39.26 10.58 -21.60
CA ALA A 367 -38.20 9.65 -21.98
C ALA A 367 -36.87 10.40 -22.06
N GLY A 368 -35.94 10.03 -21.20
CA GLY A 368 -34.54 10.45 -21.26
C GLY A 368 -33.64 9.27 -20.93
N PRO A 369 -32.39 9.24 -21.43
CA PRO A 369 -31.40 8.21 -21.10
C PRO A 369 -30.94 8.43 -19.65
N GLY A 370 -31.73 7.94 -18.70
CA GLY A 370 -31.36 7.88 -17.29
C GLY A 370 -30.82 6.49 -16.93
N PRO A 371 -29.90 6.36 -15.97
CA PRO A 371 -29.40 5.05 -15.57
C PRO A 371 -30.43 4.32 -14.70
N ALA A 372 -30.65 3.03 -14.97
CA ALA A 372 -31.49 2.13 -14.17
C ALA A 372 -31.03 1.99 -12.70
N CYS A 373 -29.84 2.48 -12.35
CA CYS A 373 -29.31 2.52 -10.98
C CYS A 373 -29.92 3.63 -10.09
N GLY A 374 -30.95 4.35 -10.58
CA GLY A 374 -31.69 5.33 -9.79
C GLY A 374 -30.88 6.57 -9.40
N GLY A 375 -29.80 6.89 -10.12
CA GLY A 375 -28.91 8.01 -9.78
C GLY A 375 -28.10 7.84 -8.49
N ALA A 376 -28.24 6.71 -7.77
CA ALA A 376 -27.60 6.49 -6.47
C ALA A 376 -26.07 6.36 -6.56
N ALA A 377 -25.54 5.96 -7.72
CA ALA A 377 -24.14 6.11 -8.09
C ALA A 377 -24.09 7.04 -9.30
N ALA A 378 -24.00 8.35 -9.06
CA ALA A 378 -23.75 9.30 -10.13
C ALA A 378 -22.35 9.07 -10.70
N ASP A 379 -22.21 9.15 -12.02
CA ASP A 379 -20.91 9.00 -12.67
C ASP A 379 -19.95 10.10 -12.21
N VAL A 380 -18.75 9.69 -11.76
CA VAL A 380 -17.69 10.61 -11.38
C VAL A 380 -16.81 10.88 -12.60
N HIS A 381 -16.82 12.11 -13.09
CA HIS A 381 -15.92 12.55 -14.15
C HIS A 381 -14.58 12.97 -13.55
N LEU A 382 -13.55 12.14 -13.70
CA LEU A 382 -12.23 12.34 -13.06
C LEU A 382 -11.62 13.69 -13.42
N ASP A 383 -11.48 13.97 -14.72
CA ASP A 383 -10.80 15.17 -15.21
C ASP A 383 -11.54 16.45 -14.80
N GLU A 384 -12.88 16.45 -14.80
CA GLU A 384 -13.68 17.59 -14.34
C GLU A 384 -13.52 17.86 -12.85
N VAL A 385 -13.50 16.80 -12.01
CA VAL A 385 -13.28 16.96 -10.57
C VAL A 385 -11.86 17.45 -10.28
N LEU A 386 -10.86 16.88 -10.94
CA LEU A 386 -9.46 17.31 -10.80
C LEU A 386 -9.28 18.75 -11.28
N HIS A 387 -9.85 19.13 -12.42
CA HIS A 387 -9.79 20.48 -12.97
C HIS A 387 -10.28 21.53 -11.96
N ARG A 388 -11.41 21.27 -11.29
CA ARG A 388 -12.02 22.17 -10.30
C ARG A 388 -11.32 22.23 -8.95
N SER A 389 -10.38 21.32 -8.68
CA SER A 389 -9.68 21.27 -7.39
C SER A 389 -8.56 22.32 -7.31
N GLY A 390 -8.21 22.75 -6.10
CA GLY A 390 -7.20 23.78 -5.84
C GLY A 390 -5.74 23.32 -6.00
N TYR A 391 -5.50 22.02 -6.21
CA TYR A 391 -4.16 21.44 -6.27
C TYR A 391 -3.34 21.91 -7.48
N SER A 392 -2.02 21.79 -7.37
CA SER A 392 -1.10 22.06 -8.47
C SER A 392 -1.33 21.14 -9.67
N ARG A 393 -0.83 21.57 -10.83
CA ARG A 393 -0.82 20.75 -12.03
C ARG A 393 -0.08 19.42 -11.82
N TYR A 394 0.98 19.41 -11.02
CA TYR A 394 1.81 18.23 -10.85
C TYR A 394 1.04 17.08 -10.21
N LEU A 395 0.34 17.37 -9.10
CA LEU A 395 -0.43 16.34 -8.41
C LEU A 395 -1.63 15.89 -9.26
N LYS A 396 -2.30 16.82 -9.96
CA LYS A 396 -3.42 16.50 -10.85
C LYS A 396 -2.98 15.54 -11.97
N VAL A 397 -1.83 15.77 -12.60
CA VAL A 397 -1.26 14.82 -13.59
C VAL A 397 -0.93 13.49 -12.92
N ALA A 398 -0.23 13.50 -11.79
CA ALA A 398 0.20 12.27 -11.11
C ALA A 398 -0.99 11.37 -10.76
N VAL A 399 -2.03 11.92 -10.15
CA VAL A 399 -3.26 11.20 -9.81
C VAL A 399 -4.00 10.75 -11.06
N ARG A 400 -4.09 11.58 -12.10
CA ARG A 400 -4.74 11.18 -13.36
C ARG A 400 -4.00 10.03 -14.06
N THR A 401 -2.66 9.98 -13.98
CA THR A 401 -1.82 8.90 -14.50
C THR A 401 -2.04 7.59 -13.75
N LEU A 402 -2.12 7.63 -12.40
CA LEU A 402 -2.46 6.45 -11.59
C LEU A 402 -3.87 5.93 -11.89
N LEU A 403 -4.79 6.84 -12.20
CA LEU A 403 -6.14 6.54 -12.63
C LEU A 403 -6.25 6.26 -14.14
N GLU A 404 -5.13 6.11 -14.85
CA GLU A 404 -5.13 5.59 -16.21
C GLU A 404 -5.30 4.07 -16.16
N TYR A 405 -6.55 3.67 -15.96
CA TYR A 405 -6.94 2.28 -16.01
C TYR A 405 -7.14 1.83 -17.46
N ASP A 406 -6.34 0.87 -17.89
CA ASP A 406 -6.63 0.08 -19.08
C ASP A 406 -7.02 -1.34 -18.66
N LEU A 407 -8.26 -1.72 -19.02
CA LEU A 407 -8.86 -3.02 -18.74
C LEU A 407 -8.30 -4.12 -19.65
N GLU A 408 -7.74 -3.74 -20.80
CA GLU A 408 -7.28 -4.64 -21.86
C GLU A 408 -5.76 -4.77 -21.86
N THR A 409 -5.03 -3.71 -21.49
CA THR A 409 -3.56 -3.72 -21.37
C THR A 409 -3.08 -3.40 -19.95
N PRO A 410 -3.06 -4.41 -19.05
CA PRO A 410 -2.51 -4.22 -17.71
C PRO A 410 -1.04 -3.79 -17.72
N ALA A 411 -0.66 -3.00 -16.72
CA ALA A 411 0.72 -2.62 -16.49
C ALA A 411 1.60 -3.85 -16.23
N VAL A 412 2.81 -3.83 -16.78
CA VAL A 412 3.81 -4.90 -16.65
C VAL A 412 4.93 -4.59 -15.66
N GLN A 413 5.05 -3.32 -15.25
CA GLN A 413 6.07 -2.84 -14.32
C GLN A 413 5.53 -1.61 -13.56
N THR A 414 6.10 -1.31 -12.39
CA THR A 414 5.78 -0.11 -11.61
C THR A 414 6.88 0.94 -11.64
N ARG A 415 8.14 0.55 -11.87
CA ARG A 415 9.30 1.46 -11.85
C ARG A 415 9.15 2.66 -12.78
N GLY A 416 8.74 2.44 -14.04
CA GLY A 416 8.55 3.54 -15.00
C GLY A 416 7.47 4.54 -14.56
N LEU A 417 6.42 4.05 -13.89
CA LEU A 417 5.41 4.92 -13.28
C LEU A 417 6.02 5.71 -12.11
N ALA A 418 6.81 5.07 -11.24
CA ALA A 418 7.47 5.73 -10.12
C ALA A 418 8.48 6.80 -10.55
N GLU A 419 9.22 6.57 -11.63
CA GLU A 419 10.14 7.56 -12.23
C GLU A 419 9.37 8.81 -12.69
N GLU A 420 8.20 8.63 -13.30
CA GLU A 420 7.34 9.74 -13.70
C GLU A 420 6.74 10.47 -12.48
N MET A 421 6.33 9.75 -11.43
CA MET A 421 5.87 10.37 -10.18
C MET A 421 6.99 11.20 -9.51
N GLU A 422 8.22 10.68 -9.49
CA GLU A 422 9.38 11.38 -8.92
C GLU A 422 9.71 12.65 -9.74
N ARG A 423 9.60 12.60 -11.07
CA ARG A 423 9.77 13.79 -11.93
C ARG A 423 8.76 14.87 -11.58
N LEU A 424 7.47 14.53 -11.53
CA LEU A 424 6.39 15.47 -11.17
C LEU A 424 6.56 16.01 -9.73
N TYR A 425 6.96 15.16 -8.80
CA TYR A 425 7.23 15.54 -7.41
C TYR A 425 8.38 16.56 -7.32
N LYS A 426 9.48 16.36 -8.05
CA LYS A 426 10.60 17.31 -8.11
C LYS A 426 10.18 18.66 -8.70
N GLU A 427 9.38 18.67 -9.76
CA GLU A 427 8.85 19.90 -10.35
C GLU A 427 7.95 20.65 -9.36
N TRP A 428 7.06 19.93 -8.66
CA TRP A 428 6.23 20.51 -7.60
C TRP A 428 7.05 21.12 -6.46
N ARG A 429 8.06 20.40 -5.96
CA ARG A 429 9.00 20.85 -4.91
C ARG A 429 9.69 22.16 -5.29
N CYS A 430 10.08 22.33 -6.56
CA CYS A 430 10.77 23.52 -7.03
C CYS A 430 9.83 24.70 -7.28
N GLU A 431 8.69 24.44 -7.92
CA GLU A 431 7.85 25.51 -8.46
C GLU A 431 6.78 26.04 -7.49
N THR A 432 6.37 25.25 -6.49
CA THR A 432 5.33 25.66 -5.53
C THR A 432 5.92 26.14 -4.20
N GLU A 433 5.19 27.00 -3.48
CA GLU A 433 5.60 27.46 -2.14
C GLU A 433 5.58 26.32 -1.13
N GLU A 434 4.46 25.62 -1.01
CA GLU A 434 4.33 24.44 -0.14
C GLU A 434 5.40 23.38 -0.45
N GLY A 435 5.72 23.15 -1.73
CA GLY A 435 6.76 22.23 -2.14
C GLY A 435 8.16 22.64 -1.70
N ARG A 436 8.50 23.94 -1.67
CA ARG A 436 9.80 24.40 -1.18
C ARG A 436 9.93 24.30 0.34
N GLU A 437 8.81 24.42 1.06
CA GLU A 437 8.75 24.33 2.52
C GLU A 437 8.67 22.89 3.04
N TYR A 438 8.09 21.98 2.24
CA TYR A 438 7.97 20.58 2.61
C TYR A 438 9.35 19.93 2.82
N VAL A 439 9.52 19.24 3.95
CA VAL A 439 10.72 18.47 4.29
C VAL A 439 10.35 16.99 4.30
N ASP A 440 10.88 16.23 3.34
CA ASP A 440 10.65 14.79 3.25
C ASP A 440 11.48 14.02 4.29
N VAL A 441 11.06 12.79 4.63
CA VAL A 441 11.82 11.90 5.51
C VAL A 441 13.24 11.68 5.01
N LEU A 442 13.44 11.56 3.69
CA LEU A 442 14.77 11.42 3.12
C LEU A 442 15.60 12.70 3.23
N ASP A 443 14.97 13.88 3.16
CA ASP A 443 15.67 15.16 3.32
C ASP A 443 16.25 15.27 4.73
N ASP A 444 15.46 14.93 5.75
CA ASP A 444 15.89 14.92 7.16
C ASP A 444 16.98 13.87 7.41
N LEU A 445 16.84 12.65 6.85
CA LEU A 445 17.86 11.61 6.95
C LEU A 445 19.19 12.03 6.30
N GLY A 446 19.14 12.65 5.12
CA GLY A 446 20.31 13.18 4.44
C GLY A 446 21.00 14.27 5.25
N TYR A 447 20.23 15.22 5.80
CA TYR A 447 20.74 16.24 6.71
C TYR A 447 21.45 15.61 7.93
N ARG A 448 20.82 14.63 8.59
CA ARG A 448 21.44 13.93 9.74
C ARG A 448 22.71 13.22 9.34
N PHE A 449 22.73 12.54 8.20
CA PHE A 449 23.92 11.87 7.67
C PHE A 449 25.07 12.86 7.51
N MET A 450 24.84 14.02 6.90
CA MET A 450 25.86 15.06 6.69
C MET A 450 26.38 15.64 8.00
N VAL A 451 25.50 15.85 8.98
CA VAL A 451 25.87 16.34 10.32
C VAL A 451 26.72 15.32 11.08
N LEU A 452 26.27 14.05 11.14
CA LEU A 452 26.96 12.98 11.87
C LEU A 452 28.34 12.68 11.29
N ASN A 453 28.50 12.79 9.98
CA ASN A 453 29.77 12.56 9.29
C ASN A 453 30.66 13.82 9.20
N LYS A 454 30.27 14.94 9.84
CA LYS A 454 30.99 16.23 9.80
C LYS A 454 31.26 16.74 8.38
N MET A 455 30.40 16.37 7.43
CA MET A 455 30.45 16.81 6.04
C MET A 455 29.67 18.13 5.83
N SER A 456 29.11 18.69 6.90
CA SER A 456 28.38 19.97 6.91
C SER A 456 29.27 21.22 6.99
N GLY A 457 30.55 21.10 6.64
CA GLY A 457 31.45 22.25 6.46
C GLY A 457 31.42 22.72 5.01
N GLU A 458 31.03 23.99 4.80
CA GLU A 458 30.92 24.69 3.51
C GLU A 458 29.53 24.68 2.83
N VAL A 459 28.50 25.17 3.54
CA VAL A 459 27.47 25.98 2.87
C VAL A 459 27.66 27.40 3.40
N LYS A 460 28.34 28.24 2.62
CA LYS A 460 28.35 29.69 2.84
C LYS A 460 27.03 30.25 2.31
N ASP A 461 26.52 31.22 3.07
CA ASP A 461 25.30 32.02 2.83
C ASP A 461 25.01 32.39 1.37
#